data_AF-A0A7C1HW35-F1
#
_entry.id   AF-A0A7C1HW35-F1
#
_cell.length_a   1.000
_cell.length_b   1.000
_cell.length_c   1.000
_cell.angle_alpha   90.00
_cell.angle_beta   90.00
_cell.angle_gamma   90.00
#
_symmetry.space_group_name_H-M   'P 1'
#
loop_
_entity.id
_entity.type
_entity.pdbx_description
1 polymer ?
#
loop_
_entity_poly.entity_id
_entity_poly.type
_entity_poly.pdbx_seq_one_letter_code
_entity_poly.pdbx_strand_id
1 'polypeptide(L)'
;MIIRNPYKRLDVFRCSQEAHARFDGRVSAYHVLKEKRCYPDGCLYFLWRCALMEKGRPCIHRYRYVGKNCKGCTYYLEEKIHIQPQNLLDPGAYESFLEEVEQFDDWLDRIRYRRMDIAGRIRIVKPWFEQTKQGGETHTRLRGYLLVVRNGFIGLDRFEDTFYVRVRERHMHESGFVPKMKIELEGEIREDRGRIVIHRPRKIEILKKGWGRPWSRDRALVAVRTATLLREQTDLCLGCPWGALADITEEEKDGETRRYRNLFCLKGIPQPDGCYVLGLMKKQKSASMPRGAERIIRT
;
A
#
# COMPACT_ATOMS: atom_id res chain seq x y z
N MET A 1 -18.06 18.04 6.51
CA MET A 1 -16.72 18.65 6.30
C MET A 1 -16.06 18.01 5.08
N ILE A 2 -15.01 18.62 4.50
CA ILE A 2 -14.17 17.97 3.47
C ILE A 2 -12.92 17.43 4.16
N ILE A 3 -12.65 16.14 3.99
CA ILE A 3 -11.53 15.45 4.62
C ILE A 3 -10.56 14.92 3.55
N ARG A 4 -9.27 15.18 3.79
CA ARG A 4 -8.13 14.63 3.06
C ARG A 4 -7.25 13.88 4.05
N ASN A 5 -6.56 12.84 3.60
CA ASN A 5 -5.64 12.07 4.43
C ASN A 5 -4.20 12.57 4.20
N PRO A 6 -3.68 13.46 5.07
CA PRO A 6 -2.35 14.04 4.91
C PRO A 6 -1.24 12.98 4.98
N TYR A 7 -1.48 11.84 5.64
CA TYR A 7 -0.49 10.77 5.76
C TYR A 7 -0.15 10.07 4.44
N LYS A 8 -0.95 10.25 3.39
CA LYS A 8 -0.66 9.73 2.04
C LYS A 8 0.28 10.61 1.24
N ARG A 9 0.55 11.83 1.69
CA ARG A 9 1.45 12.75 0.99
C ARG A 9 2.86 12.17 0.89
N LEU A 10 3.41 12.23 -0.31
CA LEU A 10 4.77 11.77 -0.67
C LEU A 10 5.73 12.93 -0.95
N ASP A 11 5.22 14.16 -0.86
CA ASP A 11 5.91 15.42 -1.14
C ASP A 11 6.44 16.11 0.13
N VAL A 12 6.20 15.54 1.32
CA VAL A 12 6.63 16.13 2.60
C VAL A 12 8.03 15.68 2.99
N PHE A 13 8.35 14.39 2.83
CA PHE A 13 9.60 13.82 3.32
C PHE A 13 10.38 13.08 2.23
N ARG A 14 11.71 13.22 2.27
CA ARG A 14 12.66 12.41 1.51
C ARG A 14 13.63 11.71 2.44
N CYS A 15 13.96 10.45 2.18
CA CYS A 15 14.89 9.67 3.00
C CYS A 15 15.91 8.96 2.11
N SER A 16 17.19 9.06 2.46
CA SER A 16 18.33 8.46 1.72
C SER A 16 18.60 7.01 2.10
N GLN A 17 17.79 6.41 2.97
CA GLN A 17 17.93 5.00 3.33
C GLN A 17 17.82 4.11 2.09
N GLU A 18 18.74 3.14 1.96
CA GLU A 18 18.81 2.22 0.81
C GLU A 18 17.48 1.48 0.54
N ALA A 19 16.76 1.10 1.61
CA ALA A 19 15.44 0.48 1.51
C ALA A 19 14.40 1.37 0.79
N HIS A 20 14.58 2.69 0.80
CA HIS A 20 13.72 3.67 0.14
C HIS A 20 14.22 4.07 -1.25
N ALA A 21 15.40 3.61 -1.69
CA ALA A 21 15.95 3.93 -3.01
C ALA A 21 15.00 3.51 -4.15
N ARG A 22 14.27 2.40 -3.97
CA ARG A 22 13.23 1.93 -4.92
C ARG A 22 12.06 2.89 -5.12
N PHE A 23 11.92 3.90 -4.27
CA PHE A 23 10.90 4.94 -4.31
C PHE A 23 11.47 6.34 -4.60
N ASP A 24 12.72 6.42 -5.10
CA ASP A 24 13.46 7.68 -5.27
C ASP A 24 13.60 8.45 -3.93
N GLY A 25 13.68 7.71 -2.83
CA GLY A 25 13.71 8.26 -1.48
C GLY A 25 12.41 8.90 -1.03
N ARG A 26 11.34 8.91 -1.84
CA ARG A 26 10.02 9.42 -1.45
C ARG A 26 9.39 8.48 -0.44
N VAL A 27 9.00 9.03 0.70
CA VAL A 27 8.37 8.29 1.79
C VAL A 27 7.09 9.00 2.22
N SER A 28 6.03 8.21 2.45
CA SER A 28 4.77 8.76 2.93
C SER A 28 4.92 9.37 4.32
N ALA A 29 4.20 10.46 4.58
CA ALA A 29 4.10 11.03 5.92
C ALA A 29 3.68 10.00 6.98
N TYR A 30 2.81 9.03 6.65
CA TYR A 30 2.48 7.92 7.55
C TYR A 30 3.73 7.18 8.06
N HIS A 31 4.60 6.82 7.13
CA HIS A 31 5.78 6.00 7.40
C HIS A 31 6.74 6.73 8.35
N VAL A 32 6.96 8.03 8.09
CA VAL A 32 7.88 8.85 8.87
C VAL A 32 7.32 9.18 10.25
N LEU A 33 6.06 9.61 10.33
CA LEU A 33 5.46 10.16 11.55
C LEU A 33 4.80 9.11 12.46
N LYS A 34 4.21 8.04 11.91
CA LYS A 34 3.48 7.03 12.71
C LYS A 34 4.21 5.69 12.79
N GLU A 35 4.74 5.19 11.68
CA GLU A 35 5.36 3.85 11.62
C GLU A 35 6.80 3.85 12.17
N LYS A 36 7.65 4.76 11.71
CA LYS A 36 9.05 4.86 12.15
C LYS A 36 9.27 5.89 13.25
N ARG A 37 8.43 6.93 13.31
CA ARG A 37 8.54 8.04 14.27
C ARG A 37 9.95 8.63 14.28
N CYS A 38 10.50 8.82 13.09
CA CYS A 38 11.92 9.12 12.89
C CYS A 38 12.18 10.56 12.43
N TYR A 39 11.18 11.42 12.52
CA TYR A 39 11.35 12.84 12.31
C TYR A 39 10.94 13.58 13.60
N PRO A 40 11.74 14.55 14.06
CA PRO A 40 12.96 15.08 13.43
C PRO A 40 14.22 14.25 13.71
N ASP A 41 14.22 13.31 14.65
CA ASP A 41 15.47 12.78 15.23
C ASP A 41 16.23 11.76 14.35
N GLY A 42 15.65 11.30 13.27
CA GLY A 42 16.21 10.28 12.39
C GLY A 42 16.02 8.84 12.87
N CYS A 43 16.39 7.90 12.01
CA CYS A 43 16.46 6.48 12.33
C CYS A 43 17.90 6.07 12.60
N LEU A 44 18.08 5.13 13.54
CA LEU A 44 19.37 4.49 13.78
C LEU A 44 19.34 3.02 13.33
N TYR A 45 20.35 2.61 12.57
CA TYR A 45 20.54 1.23 12.15
C TYR A 45 21.98 0.79 12.38
N PHE A 46 22.14 -0.49 12.70
CA PHE A 46 23.44 -1.13 12.82
C PHE A 46 23.63 -2.03 11.60
N LEU A 47 24.65 -1.73 10.80
CA LEU A 47 25.06 -2.58 9.68
C LEU A 47 26.20 -3.46 10.15
N TRP A 48 25.96 -4.77 10.11
CA TRP A 48 26.95 -5.77 10.50
C TRP A 48 27.64 -6.31 9.26
N ARG A 49 28.96 -6.13 9.21
CA ARG A 49 29.80 -6.50 8.07
C ARG A 49 30.91 -7.46 8.53
N CYS A 50 31.42 -8.24 7.59
CA CYS A 50 32.56 -9.13 7.82
C CYS A 50 33.58 -8.94 6.70
N ALA A 51 34.75 -8.42 7.03
CA ALA A 51 35.78 -8.07 6.05
C ALA A 51 36.27 -9.26 5.21
N LEU A 52 36.16 -10.50 5.73
CA LEU A 52 36.47 -11.71 4.98
C LEU A 52 35.38 -12.05 3.96
N MET A 53 34.11 -12.03 4.39
CA MET A 53 32.98 -12.38 3.54
C MET A 53 32.80 -11.39 2.39
N GLU A 54 33.09 -10.11 2.64
CA GLU A 54 33.10 -9.08 1.59
C GLU A 54 34.18 -9.31 0.53
N LYS A 55 35.30 -9.93 0.91
CA LYS A 55 36.36 -10.37 -0.01
C LYS A 55 36.06 -11.75 -0.62
N GLY A 56 34.85 -12.27 -0.46
CA GLY A 56 34.44 -13.60 -0.96
C GLY A 56 35.06 -14.78 -0.21
N ARG A 57 35.70 -14.56 0.95
CA ARG A 57 36.33 -15.62 1.76
C ARG A 57 35.33 -16.16 2.80
N PRO A 58 35.38 -17.47 3.11
CA PRO A 58 34.51 -18.05 4.13
C PRO A 58 34.85 -17.50 5.51
N CYS A 59 33.85 -17.45 6.39
CA CYS A 59 34.04 -17.10 7.80
C CYS A 59 34.91 -18.17 8.50
N ILE A 60 35.87 -17.73 9.32
CA ILE A 60 36.72 -18.63 10.13
C ILE A 60 35.91 -19.50 11.10
N HIS A 61 34.77 -18.99 11.58
CA HIS A 61 33.82 -19.72 12.43
C HIS A 61 32.73 -20.42 11.62
N ARG A 62 32.85 -20.46 10.28
CA ARG A 62 31.91 -21.09 9.34
C ARG A 62 30.47 -20.57 9.39
N TYR A 63 30.26 -19.37 9.93
CA TYR A 63 28.97 -18.69 9.84
C TYR A 63 28.65 -18.33 8.39
N ARG A 64 27.36 -18.44 8.03
CA ARG A 64 26.85 -18.09 6.69
C ARG A 64 26.41 -16.63 6.56
N TYR A 65 26.24 -15.93 7.69
CA TYR A 65 25.80 -14.54 7.77
C TYR A 65 26.46 -13.87 8.97
N VAL A 66 26.61 -12.55 8.90
CA VAL A 66 27.13 -11.74 10.00
C VAL A 66 26.01 -11.49 11.01
N GLY A 67 26.29 -11.62 12.30
CA GLY A 67 25.28 -11.58 13.35
C GLY A 67 25.84 -11.17 14.70
N LYS A 68 24.96 -11.16 15.72
CA LYS A 68 25.32 -10.85 17.12
C LYS A 68 26.46 -11.74 17.66
N ASN A 69 26.55 -12.98 17.16
CA ASN A 69 27.59 -13.95 17.53
C ASN A 69 28.99 -13.61 16.98
N CYS A 70 29.10 -12.60 16.12
CA CYS A 70 30.38 -12.13 15.60
C CYS A 70 31.07 -11.10 16.51
N LYS A 71 30.43 -10.67 17.61
CA LYS A 71 31.03 -9.76 18.59
C LYS A 71 32.33 -10.34 19.13
N GLY A 72 33.41 -9.56 19.08
CA GLY A 72 34.76 -9.97 19.47
C GLY A 72 35.60 -10.61 18.36
N CYS A 73 35.03 -10.89 17.18
CA CYS A 73 35.81 -11.35 16.03
C CYS A 73 36.58 -10.19 15.40
N THR A 74 37.88 -10.38 15.09
CA THR A 74 38.74 -9.37 14.48
C THR A 74 38.25 -8.88 13.10
N TYR A 75 37.47 -9.69 12.38
CA TYR A 75 36.96 -9.35 11.05
C TYR A 75 35.54 -8.77 11.07
N TYR A 76 34.92 -8.71 12.25
CA TYR A 76 33.58 -8.16 12.42
C TYR A 76 33.65 -6.64 12.51
N LEU A 77 32.81 -5.98 11.71
CA LEU A 77 32.65 -4.53 11.70
C LEU A 77 31.19 -4.21 11.98
N GLU A 78 30.95 -3.29 12.90
CA GLU A 78 29.64 -2.71 13.17
C GLU A 78 29.67 -1.24 12.77
N GLU A 79 28.89 -0.90 11.74
CA GLU A 79 28.70 0.49 11.31
C GLU A 79 27.37 1.00 11.87
N LYS A 80 27.45 2.04 12.69
CA LYS A 80 26.28 2.75 13.21
C LYS A 80 25.87 3.81 12.20
N ILE A 81 24.76 3.60 11.50
CA ILE A 81 24.25 4.50 10.47
C ILE A 81 23.06 5.27 11.05
N HIS A 82 23.15 6.60 11.02
CA HIS A 82 22.07 7.49 11.40
C HIS A 82 21.56 8.21 10.15
N ILE A 83 20.26 8.10 9.89
CA ILE A 83 19.63 8.69 8.70
C ILE A 83 18.43 9.51 9.14
N GLN A 84 18.49 10.81 8.88
CA GLN A 84 17.40 11.74 9.14
C GLN A 84 16.57 11.97 7.86
N PRO A 85 15.24 11.80 7.89
CA PRO A 85 14.39 12.24 6.80
C PRO A 85 14.49 13.75 6.61
N GLN A 86 14.66 14.18 5.36
CA GLN A 86 14.61 15.59 4.96
C GLN A 86 13.15 16.03 4.83
N ASN A 87 12.79 17.14 5.48
CA ASN A 87 11.55 17.86 5.21
C ASN A 87 11.70 18.70 3.94
N LEU A 88 10.77 18.56 3.01
CA LEU A 88 10.76 19.25 1.72
C LEU A 88 9.87 20.49 1.70
N LEU A 89 9.05 20.69 2.73
CA LEU A 89 8.20 21.86 2.86
C LEU A 89 8.97 23.02 3.51
N ASP A 90 8.64 24.24 3.13
CA ASP A 90 9.05 25.41 3.89
C ASP A 90 8.38 25.41 5.28
N PRO A 91 8.92 26.17 6.26
CA PRO A 91 8.43 26.14 7.64
C PRO A 91 6.92 26.42 7.77
N GLY A 92 6.39 27.41 7.06
CA GLY A 92 4.96 27.75 7.12
C GLY A 92 4.09 26.67 6.51
N ALA A 93 4.47 26.12 5.35
CA ALA A 93 3.78 24.99 4.75
C ALA A 93 3.84 23.72 5.62
N TYR A 94 4.93 23.54 6.37
CA TYR A 94 5.05 22.42 7.31
C TYR A 94 4.14 22.59 8.53
N GLU A 95 4.04 23.79 9.10
CA GLU A 95 3.08 24.09 10.18
C GLU A 95 1.64 23.83 9.73
N SER A 96 1.24 24.35 8.56
CA SER A 96 -0.09 24.07 8.00
C SER A 96 -0.31 22.57 7.77
N PHE A 97 0.72 21.83 7.34
CA PHE A 97 0.63 20.38 7.19
C PHE A 97 0.43 19.67 8.55
N LEU A 98 1.06 20.14 9.63
CA LEU A 98 0.84 19.59 10.96
C LEU A 98 -0.59 19.87 11.46
N GLU A 99 -1.14 21.04 11.19
CA GLU A 99 -2.55 21.35 11.48
C GLU A 99 -3.49 20.43 10.69
N GLU A 100 -3.22 20.17 9.40
CA GLU A 100 -3.97 19.20 8.59
C GLU A 100 -3.92 17.79 9.21
N VAL A 101 -2.74 17.39 9.71
CA VAL A 101 -2.51 16.10 10.38
C VAL A 101 -3.33 16.01 11.67
N GLU A 102 -3.31 17.04 12.50
CA GLU A 102 -4.08 17.09 13.76
C GLU A 102 -5.59 17.03 13.48
N GLN A 103 -6.09 17.85 12.57
CA GLN A 103 -7.51 17.83 12.17
C GLN A 103 -7.94 16.45 11.63
N PHE A 104 -7.06 15.80 10.87
CA PHE A 104 -7.33 14.46 10.36
C PHE A 104 -7.32 13.41 11.47
N ASP A 105 -6.37 13.47 12.40
CA ASP A 105 -6.30 12.56 13.56
C ASP A 105 -7.54 12.72 14.45
N ASP A 106 -7.96 13.94 14.75
CA ASP A 106 -9.19 14.24 15.51
C ASP A 106 -10.45 13.72 14.80
N TRP A 107 -10.51 13.88 13.48
CA TRP A 107 -11.57 13.29 12.68
C TRP A 107 -11.53 11.76 12.73
N LEU A 108 -10.35 11.16 12.56
CA LEU A 108 -10.17 9.72 12.55
C LEU A 108 -10.55 9.12 13.91
N ASP A 109 -10.14 9.72 15.02
CA ASP A 109 -10.45 9.25 16.36
C ASP A 109 -11.96 9.28 16.65
N ARG A 110 -12.68 10.25 16.10
CA ARG A 110 -14.14 10.29 16.20
C ARG A 110 -14.82 9.14 15.45
N ILE A 111 -14.28 8.69 14.32
CA ILE A 111 -14.97 7.71 13.46
C ILE A 111 -14.41 6.28 13.55
N ARG A 112 -13.16 6.12 13.97
CA ARG A 112 -12.44 4.84 13.97
C ARG A 112 -13.14 3.84 14.88
N TYR A 113 -13.23 2.60 14.41
CA TYR A 113 -13.96 1.49 15.02
C TYR A 113 -15.48 1.68 15.15
N ARG A 114 -16.05 2.78 14.64
CA ARG A 114 -17.50 2.98 14.59
C ARG A 114 -18.09 2.42 13.30
N ARG A 115 -19.38 2.05 13.38
CA ARG A 115 -20.20 1.74 12.21
C ARG A 115 -20.79 3.04 11.67
N MET A 116 -20.61 3.27 10.38
CA MET A 116 -21.09 4.47 9.70
C MET A 116 -21.61 4.13 8.32
N ASP A 117 -22.49 4.99 7.81
CA ASP A 117 -22.93 4.95 6.42
C ASP A 117 -21.82 5.47 5.51
N ILE A 118 -21.60 4.76 4.42
CA ILE A 118 -20.54 5.00 3.46
C ILE A 118 -21.16 5.05 2.08
N ALA A 119 -20.90 6.12 1.35
CA ALA A 119 -21.29 6.27 -0.04
C ALA A 119 -20.06 6.45 -0.91
N GLY A 120 -20.09 5.99 -2.16
CA GLY A 120 -19.02 6.33 -3.09
C GLY A 120 -19.04 5.58 -4.40
N ARG A 121 -18.02 5.85 -5.22
CA ARG A 121 -17.87 5.21 -6.53
C ARG A 121 -16.71 4.23 -6.55
N ILE A 122 -17.01 2.98 -6.91
CA ILE A 122 -15.98 1.95 -7.10
C ILE A 122 -15.10 2.34 -8.29
N ARG A 123 -13.81 2.49 -8.05
CA ARG A 123 -12.78 2.70 -9.07
C ARG A 123 -12.24 1.37 -9.58
N ILE A 124 -11.87 0.47 -8.67
CA ILE A 124 -11.23 -0.83 -8.96
C ILE A 124 -11.82 -1.89 -8.05
N VAL A 125 -11.93 -3.12 -8.56
CA VAL A 125 -12.23 -4.32 -7.79
C VAL A 125 -11.11 -5.33 -8.02
N LYS A 126 -10.48 -5.80 -6.94
CA LYS A 126 -9.39 -6.78 -7.01
C LYS A 126 -9.48 -7.82 -5.90
N PRO A 127 -8.99 -9.06 -6.11
CA PRO A 127 -8.83 -10.05 -5.05
C PRO A 127 -8.02 -9.50 -3.88
N TRP A 128 -8.46 -9.81 -2.67
CA TRP A 128 -7.73 -9.57 -1.43
C TRP A 128 -7.32 -10.90 -0.82
N PHE A 129 -6.02 -11.09 -0.64
CA PHE A 129 -5.45 -12.33 -0.16
C PHE A 129 -4.27 -12.06 0.78
N GLU A 130 -3.90 -13.09 1.52
CA GLU A 130 -2.79 -13.09 2.47
C GLU A 130 -1.86 -14.27 2.16
N GLN A 131 -0.59 -14.15 2.51
CA GLN A 131 0.37 -15.26 2.46
C GLN A 131 0.93 -15.53 3.85
N THR A 132 1.03 -16.81 4.19
CA THR A 132 1.76 -17.28 5.37
C THR A 132 2.96 -18.08 4.91
N LYS A 133 4.15 -17.74 5.41
CA LYS A 133 5.39 -18.47 5.17
C LYS A 133 5.78 -19.22 6.44
N GLN A 134 5.83 -20.54 6.36
CA GLN A 134 6.16 -21.41 7.48
C GLN A 134 6.97 -22.61 6.96
N GLY A 135 8.11 -22.92 7.59
CA GLY A 135 8.91 -24.10 7.22
C GLY A 135 9.46 -24.11 5.78
N GLY A 136 9.55 -22.96 5.11
CA GLY A 136 9.91 -22.87 3.69
C GLY A 136 8.74 -23.01 2.72
N GLU A 137 7.56 -23.37 3.21
CA GLU A 137 6.32 -23.38 2.43
C GLU A 137 5.65 -22.01 2.43
N THR A 138 4.99 -21.67 1.32
CA THR A 138 4.19 -20.45 1.21
C THR A 138 2.73 -20.82 0.97
N HIS A 139 1.88 -20.60 1.97
CA HIS A 139 0.45 -20.79 1.87
C HIS A 139 -0.22 -19.48 1.49
N THR A 140 -0.99 -19.49 0.39
CA THR A 140 -1.73 -18.31 -0.07
C THR A 140 -3.23 -18.51 0.17
N ARG A 141 -3.87 -17.57 0.86
CA ARG A 141 -5.30 -17.62 1.18
C ARG A 141 -6.05 -16.43 0.62
N LEU A 142 -7.00 -16.69 -0.28
CA LEU A 142 -7.99 -15.70 -0.71
C LEU A 142 -8.92 -15.37 0.46
N ARG A 143 -8.94 -14.09 0.88
CA ARG A 143 -9.80 -13.60 1.97
C ARG A 143 -11.11 -13.00 1.46
N GLY A 144 -11.10 -12.48 0.24
CA GLY A 144 -12.25 -11.87 -0.40
C GLY A 144 -11.82 -10.92 -1.49
N TYR A 145 -12.44 -9.74 -1.54
CA TYR A 145 -12.17 -8.73 -2.54
C TYR A 145 -12.02 -7.36 -1.89
N LEU A 146 -11.20 -6.52 -2.51
CA LEU A 146 -10.98 -5.14 -2.15
C LEU A 146 -11.64 -4.24 -3.18
N LEU A 147 -12.64 -3.47 -2.74
CA LEU A 147 -13.20 -2.38 -3.53
C LEU A 147 -12.37 -1.13 -3.24
N VAL A 148 -11.80 -0.54 -4.29
CA VAL A 148 -11.09 0.74 -4.20
C VAL A 148 -12.10 1.82 -4.55
N VAL A 149 -12.48 2.64 -3.59
CA VAL A 149 -13.56 3.63 -3.70
C VAL A 149 -12.96 5.04 -3.70
N ARG A 150 -13.50 5.93 -4.51
CA ARG A 150 -13.12 7.35 -4.57
C ARG A 150 -14.35 8.24 -4.55
N ASN A 151 -14.15 9.52 -4.26
CA ASN A 151 -15.19 10.54 -4.24
C ASN A 151 -16.38 10.09 -3.39
N GLY A 152 -16.10 9.67 -2.15
CA GLY A 152 -17.11 9.09 -1.28
C GLY A 152 -17.37 9.93 -0.04
N PHE A 153 -18.33 9.46 0.73
CA PHE A 153 -18.73 10.05 1.99
C PHE A 153 -18.58 9.00 3.10
N ILE A 154 -18.17 9.45 4.27
CA ILE A 154 -18.16 8.66 5.51
C ILE A 154 -19.03 9.41 6.51
N GLY A 155 -20.22 8.89 6.78
CA GLY A 155 -21.31 9.66 7.38
C GLY A 155 -21.63 10.89 6.54
N LEU A 156 -21.55 12.07 7.17
CA LEU A 156 -21.80 13.36 6.52
C LEU A 156 -20.52 14.00 5.94
N ASP A 157 -19.35 13.39 6.16
CA ASP A 157 -18.08 13.95 5.72
C ASP A 157 -17.68 13.46 4.34
N ARG A 158 -17.35 14.41 3.47
CA ARG A 158 -16.82 14.10 2.13
C ARG A 158 -15.36 13.73 2.27
N PHE A 159 -15.02 12.51 1.87
CA PHE A 159 -13.66 12.01 1.86
C PHE A 159 -13.10 12.07 0.43
N GLU A 160 -12.14 12.96 0.20
CA GLU A 160 -11.62 13.21 -1.16
C GLU A 160 -10.68 12.10 -1.64
N ASP A 161 -10.04 11.46 -0.68
CA ASP A 161 -9.06 10.42 -0.92
C ASP A 161 -9.68 9.08 -1.31
N THR A 162 -8.84 8.17 -1.78
CA THR A 162 -9.25 6.78 -1.98
C THR A 162 -9.37 6.05 -0.64
N PHE A 163 -10.48 5.38 -0.38
CA PHE A 163 -10.63 4.43 0.72
C PHE A 163 -11.00 3.05 0.18
N TYR A 164 -10.94 2.04 1.05
CA TYR A 164 -11.08 0.66 0.64
C TYR A 164 -12.22 -0.02 1.35
N VAL A 165 -12.96 -0.89 0.67
CA VAL A 165 -13.99 -1.72 1.31
C VAL A 165 -13.58 -3.18 1.15
N ARG A 166 -13.45 -3.91 2.27
CA ARG A 166 -13.19 -5.35 2.26
C ARG A 166 -14.52 -6.10 2.19
N VAL A 167 -14.79 -6.76 1.07
CA VAL A 167 -16.00 -7.56 0.88
C VAL A 167 -15.65 -9.05 0.85
N ARG A 168 -16.54 -9.86 1.42
CA ARG A 168 -16.44 -11.32 1.40
C ARG A 168 -16.93 -11.87 0.05
N GLU A 169 -16.62 -13.13 -0.19
CA GLU A 169 -17.06 -13.85 -1.39
C GLU A 169 -18.58 -13.79 -1.60
N ARG A 170 -19.36 -13.98 -0.54
CA ARG A 170 -20.82 -13.87 -0.56
C ARG A 170 -21.31 -12.53 -1.13
N HIS A 171 -20.81 -11.41 -0.61
CA HIS A 171 -21.20 -10.09 -1.10
C HIS A 171 -20.78 -9.86 -2.56
N MET A 172 -19.61 -10.38 -2.95
CA MET A 172 -19.16 -10.29 -4.34
C MET A 172 -20.08 -11.06 -5.28
N HIS A 173 -20.52 -12.26 -4.89
CA HIS A 173 -21.45 -13.08 -5.64
C HIS A 173 -22.83 -12.42 -5.76
N GLU A 174 -23.38 -11.92 -4.65
CA GLU A 174 -24.71 -11.29 -4.61
C GLU A 174 -24.76 -9.95 -5.37
N SER A 175 -23.75 -9.08 -5.17
CA SER A 175 -23.76 -7.72 -5.73
C SER A 175 -23.07 -7.60 -7.09
N GLY A 176 -22.19 -8.55 -7.43
CA GLY A 176 -21.44 -8.54 -8.68
C GLY A 176 -20.60 -7.28 -8.87
N PHE A 177 -19.84 -6.86 -7.85
CA PHE A 177 -19.15 -5.57 -7.87
C PHE A 177 -18.23 -5.41 -9.08
N VAL A 178 -18.38 -4.29 -9.78
CA VAL A 178 -17.53 -3.89 -10.91
C VAL A 178 -17.16 -2.41 -10.81
N PRO A 179 -16.08 -1.98 -11.50
CA PRO A 179 -15.75 -0.56 -11.60
C PRO A 179 -16.93 0.30 -12.05
N LYS A 180 -16.87 1.56 -11.63
CA LYS A 180 -17.84 2.63 -11.93
C LYS A 180 -19.21 2.52 -11.26
N MET A 181 -19.51 1.43 -10.54
CA MET A 181 -20.69 1.34 -9.68
C MET A 181 -20.69 2.45 -8.63
N LYS A 182 -21.87 3.01 -8.34
CA LYS A 182 -22.11 3.79 -7.13
C LYS A 182 -22.76 2.89 -6.09
N ILE A 183 -22.23 2.92 -4.89
CA ILE A 183 -22.67 2.08 -3.78
C ILE A 183 -22.94 2.93 -2.55
N GLU A 184 -23.88 2.48 -1.75
CA GLU A 184 -24.08 2.86 -0.35
C GLU A 184 -24.03 1.61 0.51
N LEU A 185 -23.46 1.72 1.70
CA LEU A 185 -23.35 0.61 2.66
C LEU A 185 -23.11 1.12 4.06
N GLU A 186 -23.36 0.27 5.05
CA GLU A 186 -22.96 0.49 6.43
C GLU A 186 -21.72 -0.36 6.74
N GLY A 187 -20.70 0.21 7.40
CA GLY A 187 -19.50 -0.56 7.72
C GLY A 187 -18.67 0.02 8.86
N GLU A 188 -17.81 -0.83 9.43
CA GLU A 188 -16.90 -0.45 10.52
C GLU A 188 -15.65 0.22 9.94
N ILE A 189 -15.34 1.45 10.37
CA ILE A 189 -14.15 2.17 9.93
C ILE A 189 -12.91 1.61 10.64
N ARG A 190 -11.85 1.29 9.88
CA ARG A 190 -10.53 0.99 10.42
C ARG A 190 -9.45 1.75 9.69
N GLU A 191 -8.37 2.00 10.40
CA GLU A 191 -7.11 2.43 9.81
C GLU A 191 -6.21 1.22 9.58
N ASP A 192 -5.58 1.17 8.40
CA ASP A 192 -4.68 0.10 8.01
C ASP A 192 -3.43 0.65 7.30
N ARG A 193 -2.41 0.96 8.11
CA ARG A 193 -1.14 1.57 7.70
C ARG A 193 -1.35 2.85 6.87
N GLY A 194 -2.06 3.83 7.45
CA GLY A 194 -2.37 5.10 6.79
C GLY A 194 -3.50 5.02 5.74
N ARG A 195 -4.16 3.87 5.59
CA ARG A 195 -5.32 3.70 4.70
C ARG A 195 -6.61 3.60 5.50
N ILE A 196 -7.66 4.27 5.03
CA ILE A 196 -9.00 4.06 5.55
C ILE A 196 -9.60 2.82 4.89
N VAL A 197 -10.00 1.86 5.71
CA VAL A 197 -10.58 0.58 5.29
C VAL A 197 -11.90 0.35 6.01
N ILE A 198 -12.94 0.09 5.23
CA ILE A 198 -14.26 -0.30 5.71
C ILE A 198 -14.29 -1.82 5.86
N HIS A 199 -14.50 -2.25 7.09
CA HIS A 199 -14.63 -3.65 7.50
C HIS A 199 -16.09 -4.03 7.71
N ARG A 200 -16.38 -5.32 7.53
CA ARG A 200 -17.69 -5.93 7.80
C ARG A 200 -18.87 -5.13 7.19
N PRO A 201 -18.83 -4.82 5.88
CA PRO A 201 -19.88 -4.05 5.23
C PRO A 201 -21.22 -4.82 5.30
N ARG A 202 -22.31 -4.07 5.48
CA ARG A 202 -23.70 -4.54 5.54
C ARG A 202 -24.60 -3.53 4.82
N LYS A 203 -25.88 -3.88 4.62
CA LYS A 203 -26.89 -3.02 3.96
C LYS A 203 -26.36 -2.41 2.66
N ILE A 204 -25.79 -3.26 1.80
CA ILE A 204 -25.14 -2.79 0.59
C ILE A 204 -26.21 -2.51 -0.46
N GLU A 205 -26.29 -1.26 -0.90
CA GLU A 205 -27.19 -0.78 -1.94
C GLU A 205 -26.41 -0.34 -3.18
N ILE A 206 -26.90 -0.72 -4.36
CA ILE A 206 -26.29 -0.35 -5.63
C ILE A 206 -27.12 0.75 -6.27
N LEU A 207 -26.72 2.00 -6.04
CA LEU A 207 -27.39 3.18 -6.59
C LEU A 207 -27.23 3.31 -8.11
N LYS A 208 -26.08 2.89 -8.63
CA LYS A 208 -25.80 2.92 -10.08
C LYS A 208 -24.98 1.73 -10.48
N LYS A 209 -25.45 0.98 -11.48
CA LYS A 209 -24.70 -0.12 -12.08
C LYS A 209 -23.45 0.40 -12.81
N GLY A 210 -22.37 -0.36 -12.68
CA GLY A 210 -21.14 -0.15 -13.42
C GLY A 210 -21.12 -1.04 -14.65
N TRP A 211 -19.93 -1.20 -15.24
CA TRP A 211 -19.76 -2.03 -16.43
C TRP A 211 -18.46 -2.82 -16.37
N GLY A 212 -18.51 -4.03 -16.91
CA GLY A 212 -17.42 -5.00 -16.88
C GLY A 212 -17.89 -6.35 -16.35
N ARG A 213 -16.98 -7.32 -16.32
CA ARG A 213 -17.24 -8.65 -15.76
C ARG A 213 -16.79 -8.69 -14.30
N PRO A 214 -17.67 -9.04 -13.35
CA PRO A 214 -17.26 -9.23 -11.96
C PRO A 214 -16.22 -10.35 -11.84
N TRP A 215 -15.45 -10.31 -10.77
CA TRP A 215 -14.60 -11.44 -10.39
C TRP A 215 -15.46 -12.62 -9.96
N SER A 216 -15.19 -13.79 -10.55
CA SER A 216 -15.62 -15.06 -9.96
C SER A 216 -14.58 -15.55 -8.96
N ARG A 217 -14.99 -16.49 -8.09
CA ARG A 217 -14.09 -17.15 -7.14
C ARG A 217 -12.94 -17.86 -7.86
N ASP A 218 -13.24 -18.68 -8.86
CA ASP A 218 -12.24 -19.49 -9.55
C ASP A 218 -11.21 -18.63 -10.25
N ARG A 219 -11.66 -17.56 -10.93
CA ARG A 219 -10.76 -16.60 -11.58
C ARG A 219 -9.85 -15.91 -10.56
N ALA A 220 -10.37 -15.57 -9.39
CA ALA A 220 -9.58 -14.96 -8.33
C ALA A 220 -8.57 -15.95 -7.75
N LEU A 221 -8.96 -17.20 -7.51
CA LEU A 221 -8.06 -18.26 -7.01
C LEU A 221 -6.92 -18.54 -7.99
N VAL A 222 -7.22 -18.68 -9.28
CA VAL A 222 -6.21 -18.86 -10.32
C VAL A 222 -5.25 -17.67 -10.32
N ALA A 223 -5.78 -16.44 -10.39
CA ALA A 223 -4.97 -15.23 -10.45
C ALA A 223 -4.09 -15.02 -9.20
N VAL A 224 -4.57 -15.43 -8.02
CA VAL A 224 -3.81 -15.36 -6.76
C VAL A 224 -2.73 -16.44 -6.71
N ARG A 225 -3.00 -17.66 -7.18
CA ARG A 225 -2.01 -18.75 -7.24
C ARG A 225 -0.90 -18.49 -8.25
N THR A 226 -1.22 -17.83 -9.36
CA THR A 226 -0.24 -17.47 -10.40
C THR A 226 0.31 -16.06 -10.23
N ALA A 227 0.05 -15.41 -9.09
CA ALA A 227 0.46 -14.05 -8.85
C ALA A 227 1.99 -13.96 -8.75
N THR A 228 2.59 -13.04 -9.49
CA THR A 228 4.04 -12.83 -9.46
C THR A 228 4.37 -11.67 -8.54
N LEU A 229 5.34 -11.87 -7.64
CA LEU A 229 5.89 -10.81 -6.80
C LEU A 229 6.57 -9.76 -7.69
N LEU A 230 6.12 -8.51 -7.58
CA LEU A 230 6.83 -7.40 -8.23
C LEU A 230 8.01 -6.99 -7.37
N ARG A 231 9.17 -6.81 -8.01
CA ARG A 231 10.40 -6.33 -7.36
C ARG A 231 10.24 -4.89 -6.87
N GLU A 232 9.38 -4.12 -7.53
CA GLU A 232 9.14 -2.71 -7.27
C GLU A 232 7.64 -2.45 -7.09
N GLN A 233 7.29 -1.53 -6.18
CA GLN A 233 5.92 -1.14 -5.90
C GLN A 233 5.57 0.17 -6.61
N THR A 234 5.43 0.14 -7.93
CA THR A 234 5.12 1.34 -8.71
C THR A 234 3.66 1.80 -8.50
N ASP A 235 3.42 3.11 -8.53
CA ASP A 235 2.07 3.70 -8.44
C ASP A 235 1.14 3.19 -9.55
N LEU A 236 1.70 2.93 -10.73
CA LEU A 236 0.99 2.37 -11.87
C LEU A 236 0.43 0.98 -11.54
N CYS A 237 1.24 0.12 -10.91
CA CYS A 237 0.82 -1.22 -10.48
C CYS A 237 -0.15 -1.15 -9.28
N LEU A 238 0.04 -0.25 -8.32
CA LEU A 238 -0.90 -0.05 -7.21
C LEU A 238 -2.30 0.37 -7.69
N GLY A 239 -2.33 1.24 -8.71
CA GLY A 239 -3.54 1.70 -9.39
C GLY A 239 -4.08 0.74 -10.46
N CYS A 240 -3.41 -0.38 -10.71
CA CYS A 240 -3.83 -1.38 -11.70
C CYS A 240 -4.91 -2.30 -11.11
N PRO A 241 -5.96 -2.68 -11.88
CA PRO A 241 -6.92 -3.70 -11.48
C PRO A 241 -6.31 -5.09 -11.17
N TRP A 242 -5.10 -5.34 -11.67
CA TRP A 242 -4.37 -6.58 -11.50
C TRP A 242 -3.20 -6.47 -10.53
N GLY A 243 -2.93 -5.28 -9.97
CA GLY A 243 -1.93 -5.12 -8.92
C GLY A 243 -2.57 -5.22 -7.54
N ALA A 244 -2.14 -6.20 -6.74
CA ALA A 244 -2.72 -6.48 -5.42
C ALA A 244 -1.64 -6.45 -4.34
N LEU A 245 -1.87 -5.68 -3.29
CA LEU A 245 -1.07 -5.74 -2.07
C LEU A 245 -1.58 -6.92 -1.24
N ALA A 246 -0.67 -7.82 -0.89
CA ALA A 246 -0.94 -8.95 -0.01
C ALA A 246 -0.20 -8.76 1.33
N ASP A 247 -0.91 -9.01 2.43
CA ASP A 247 -0.30 -9.09 3.75
C ASP A 247 0.43 -10.44 3.86
N ILE A 248 1.69 -10.39 4.27
CA ILE A 248 2.55 -11.56 4.44
C ILE A 248 2.87 -11.70 5.92
N THR A 249 2.66 -12.91 6.44
CA THR A 249 3.08 -13.34 7.77
C THR A 249 4.16 -14.39 7.60
N GLU A 250 5.35 -14.17 8.14
CA GLU A 250 6.50 -15.06 8.04
C GLU A 250 6.94 -15.46 9.44
N GLU A 251 6.90 -16.76 9.73
CA GLU A 251 7.43 -17.31 10.97
C GLU A 251 8.95 -17.47 10.83
N GLU A 252 9.68 -16.74 11.67
CA GLU A 252 11.13 -16.84 11.75
C GLU A 252 11.54 -18.02 12.66
N LYS A 253 12.79 -18.49 12.49
CA LYS A 253 13.31 -19.67 13.21
C LYS A 253 13.31 -19.51 14.73
N ASP A 254 13.33 -18.28 15.21
CA ASP A 254 13.37 -17.94 16.62
C ASP A 254 11.96 -17.81 17.24
N GLY A 255 10.91 -18.18 16.48
CA GLY A 255 9.51 -18.08 16.89
C GLY A 255 8.90 -16.69 16.72
N GLU A 256 9.69 -15.69 16.30
CA GLU A 256 9.20 -14.36 15.98
C GLU A 256 8.39 -14.38 14.67
N THR A 257 7.31 -13.59 14.64
CA THR A 257 6.46 -13.48 13.45
C THR A 257 6.66 -12.12 12.79
N ARG A 258 7.20 -12.12 11.57
CA ARG A 258 7.36 -10.91 10.77
C ARG A 258 6.13 -10.66 9.91
N ARG A 259 5.63 -9.41 9.89
CA ARG A 259 4.47 -9.01 9.08
C ARG A 259 4.78 -7.86 8.13
N TYR A 260 4.67 -8.09 6.84
CA TYR A 260 4.96 -7.09 5.80
C TYR A 260 3.97 -7.17 4.63
N ARG A 261 4.11 -6.26 3.66
CA ARG A 261 3.28 -6.23 2.46
C ARG A 261 4.14 -6.26 1.22
N ASN A 262 3.72 -7.09 0.28
CA ASN A 262 4.29 -7.09 -1.06
C ASN A 262 3.21 -6.80 -2.10
N LEU A 263 3.64 -6.18 -3.20
CA LEU A 263 2.80 -5.97 -4.37
C LEU A 263 2.96 -7.13 -5.34
N PHE A 264 1.84 -7.71 -5.73
CA PHE A 264 1.79 -8.81 -6.69
C PHE A 264 1.07 -8.40 -7.96
N CYS A 265 1.52 -8.93 -9.08
CA CYS A 265 0.82 -8.89 -10.35
C CYS A 265 -0.01 -10.15 -10.53
N LEU A 266 -1.34 -10.01 -10.47
CA LEU A 266 -2.34 -11.07 -10.67
C LEU A 266 -2.44 -11.56 -12.12
N LYS A 267 -1.65 -10.96 -13.03
CA LYS A 267 -1.49 -11.40 -14.43
C LYS A 267 -0.23 -12.23 -14.66
N GLY A 268 0.58 -12.43 -13.64
CA GLY A 268 1.83 -13.18 -13.76
C GLY A 268 2.96 -12.40 -14.45
N ILE A 269 2.85 -11.07 -14.57
CA ILE A 269 3.86 -10.25 -15.24
C ILE A 269 4.92 -9.84 -14.20
N PRO A 270 6.20 -10.22 -14.38
CA PRO A 270 7.25 -10.03 -13.36
C PRO A 270 7.79 -8.60 -13.28
N GLN A 271 7.74 -7.85 -14.40
CA GLN A 271 8.27 -6.50 -14.49
C GLN A 271 7.22 -5.54 -15.07
N PRO A 272 7.08 -4.30 -14.53
CA PRO A 272 6.16 -3.31 -15.06
C PRO A 272 6.52 -2.84 -16.48
N ASP A 273 7.81 -2.86 -16.82
CA ASP A 273 8.32 -2.43 -18.13
C ASP A 273 7.80 -3.36 -19.23
N GLY A 274 7.13 -2.78 -20.23
CA GLY A 274 6.48 -3.57 -21.29
C GLY A 274 5.15 -4.23 -20.88
N CYS A 275 4.61 -3.95 -19.69
CA CYS A 275 3.32 -4.49 -19.28
C CYS A 275 2.17 -3.99 -20.16
N TYR A 276 1.59 -4.90 -20.98
CA TYR A 276 0.50 -4.58 -21.90
C TYR A 276 -0.74 -4.01 -21.19
N VAL A 277 -0.97 -4.39 -19.93
CA VAL A 277 -2.09 -3.87 -19.11
C VAL A 277 -1.91 -2.37 -18.86
N LEU A 278 -0.70 -1.93 -18.53
CA LEU A 278 -0.41 -0.50 -18.33
C LEU A 278 -0.52 0.26 -19.65
N GLY A 279 -0.08 -0.33 -20.76
CA GLY A 279 -0.24 0.23 -22.11
C GLY A 279 -1.72 0.46 -22.47
N LEU A 280 -2.60 -0.52 -22.20
CA LEU A 280 -4.04 -0.40 -22.41
C LEU A 280 -4.68 0.67 -21.51
N MET A 281 -4.25 0.77 -20.25
CA MET A 281 -4.74 1.79 -19.32
C MET A 281 -4.35 3.21 -19.77
N LYS A 282 -3.15 3.41 -20.33
CA LYS A 282 -2.72 4.69 -20.91
C LYS A 282 -3.59 5.08 -22.11
N LYS A 283 -3.88 4.15 -23.02
CA LYS A 283 -4.77 4.37 -24.18
C LYS A 283 -6.22 4.70 -23.79
N GLN A 284 -6.74 4.09 -22.73
CA GLN A 284 -8.09 4.42 -22.24
C GLN A 284 -8.18 5.81 -21.59
N LYS A 285 -7.10 6.28 -20.95
CA LYS A 285 -7.04 7.66 -20.43
C LYS A 285 -7.02 8.68 -21.57
N SER A 286 -6.24 8.47 -22.62
CA SER A 286 -6.21 9.39 -23.77
C SER A 286 -7.51 9.39 -24.59
N ALA A 287 -8.25 8.28 -24.63
CA ALA A 287 -9.56 8.20 -25.29
C ALA A 287 -10.73 8.77 -24.46
N SER A 288 -10.53 9.06 -23.17
CA SER A 288 -11.56 9.64 -22.28
C SER A 288 -11.36 11.12 -21.99
N MET A 289 -10.35 11.76 -22.58
CA MET A 289 -10.26 13.21 -22.69
C MET A 289 -10.96 13.64 -23.99
N PRO A 290 -11.93 14.57 -23.97
CA PRO A 290 -12.47 15.13 -25.19
C PRO A 290 -11.33 15.80 -25.97
N ARG A 291 -11.19 15.45 -27.26
CA ARG A 291 -10.33 16.17 -28.20
C ARG A 291 -10.91 17.57 -28.39
N GLY A 292 -10.56 18.52 -27.53
CA GLY A 292 -11.13 19.86 -27.58
C GLY A 292 -10.65 20.86 -26.52
N ALA A 293 -9.56 20.59 -25.80
CA ALA A 293 -9.00 21.53 -24.81
C ALA A 293 -7.53 21.91 -25.11
N GLU A 294 -7.15 21.88 -26.40
CA GLU A 294 -5.88 22.44 -26.89
C GLU A 294 -6.17 23.42 -28.03
N ARG A 295 -6.86 24.51 -27.73
CA ARG A 295 -6.79 25.78 -28.46
C ARG A 295 -7.25 26.87 -27.50
N ILE A 296 -6.57 28.01 -27.55
CA ILE A 296 -6.66 29.17 -26.66
C ILE A 296 -5.74 29.05 -25.44
N ILE A 297 -4.44 29.24 -25.65
CA ILE A 297 -3.67 30.40 -25.14
C ILE A 297 -2.53 30.66 -26.14
N ARG A 298 -2.78 31.50 -27.14
CA ARG A 298 -1.77 32.26 -27.88
C ARG A 298 -2.44 33.49 -28.47
N THR A 299 -2.42 34.57 -27.69
CA THR A 299 -2.24 35.98 -28.07
C THR A 299 -2.12 36.74 -26.77
#